data_AF-A0A2Z6CXV1-F1
#
_entry.id   AF-A0A2Z6CXV1-F1
#
_cell.length_a   1.000
_cell.length_b   1.000
_cell.length_c   1.000
_cell.angle_alpha   90.00
_cell.angle_beta   90.00
_cell.angle_gamma   90.00
#
_symmetry.space_group_name_H-M   'P 1'
#
loop_
_entity.id
_entity.type
_entity.pdbx_description
1 polymer ?
#
loop_
_entity_poly.entity_id
_entity_poly.type
_entity_poly.pdbx_seq_one_letter_code
_entity_poly.pdbx_strand_id
1 'polypeptide(L)'
;MNNLFGWSLAHITLLVLGVTTATVSPNIVSAQTTDSSVTPAPSSTPSPSAIPSPSATPSSSPTATSNFSDVSSDYWATPFIQALAARNVISGFPDGSFKPNQAVTRAEFATMIQKAFNQNPVRQISSGGFTDVPANYWAASAIQEAYETGFMTGYPGNVFQPNLQIPKVQAIAALSSGLNLNSSGTASDVLNTYYTDASAIPNYAVNNVAAATQANIVVNYPDVKQLNPQVPLTRAEAAGLLYQALVRQGQAQPLASNVTAANYIVAGNTGNTQTGSTQTGNDIVSIAASNNSFSTLTTLLRTAGLADTLQQPGPYTVFAPTDQAFAALPAGTVQQLQQPENRELLLKILRYHVVPGSLTASQLQAGELRTSEDESVNIKVDSANNQIAVNNARVIQPNVQASNGVIHVINEVLIPPNLNVSQQPGDNQTTPGGTGTTNIEAGRATRGGSSYIGVAGNIGLGGDSALSEGNIAVISKVGLTNYISVRPSAVFGDDTVVLVPVTFDFLPRSVNPTGEQRFPVSPFVGAGVAIETSNDADVGLLLTGGVDVPLGDRFTLNGTVNAAFLDQTDVGLLFGVGYNF
;
A
#
# COMPACT_ATOMS: atom_id res chain seq x y z
N MET A 1 -6.81 55.98 -26.80
CA MET A 1 -8.18 55.81 -27.33
C MET A 1 -8.11 54.74 -28.42
N ASN A 2 -9.12 53.86 -28.49
CA ASN A 2 -9.41 52.90 -29.56
C ASN A 2 -8.37 51.74 -29.73
N ASN A 3 -8.73 50.45 -29.83
CA ASN A 3 -9.78 49.72 -30.62
C ASN A 3 -9.38 49.51 -32.09
N LEU A 4 -9.62 48.36 -32.77
CA LEU A 4 -10.24 47.04 -32.46
C LEU A 4 -9.92 46.05 -33.62
N PHE A 5 -9.77 44.74 -33.36
CA PHE A 5 -9.89 43.59 -34.33
C PHE A 5 -8.90 43.56 -35.53
N GLY A 6 -8.68 42.46 -36.27
CA GLY A 6 -9.13 41.05 -36.19
C GLY A 6 -8.86 40.32 -37.54
N TRP A 7 -9.29 39.06 -37.69
CA TRP A 7 -9.21 38.21 -38.93
C TRP A 7 -7.78 37.72 -39.31
N SER A 8 -7.53 36.52 -39.87
CA SER A 8 -8.37 35.31 -40.08
C SER A 8 -7.55 34.01 -40.25
N LEU A 9 -7.98 32.96 -39.55
CA LEU A 9 -7.92 31.50 -39.79
C LEU A 9 -6.95 30.82 -40.80
N ALA A 10 -6.31 29.77 -40.27
CA ALA A 10 -6.11 28.42 -40.83
C ALA A 10 -5.07 28.17 -41.96
N HIS A 11 -4.17 27.20 -41.72
CA HIS A 11 -4.31 25.82 -42.23
C HIS A 11 -3.72 24.82 -41.21
N ILE A 12 -4.36 23.66 -41.05
CA ILE A 12 -3.87 22.54 -40.22
C ILE A 12 -3.50 21.39 -41.15
N THR A 13 -2.31 20.81 -40.99
CA THR A 13 -1.91 19.59 -41.70
C THR A 13 -1.65 18.49 -40.68
N LEU A 14 -2.60 17.57 -40.54
CA LEU A 14 -2.51 16.44 -39.61
C LEU A 14 -1.93 15.21 -40.32
N LEU A 15 -0.81 14.69 -39.84
CA LEU A 15 -0.20 13.47 -40.37
C LEU A 15 -0.89 12.24 -39.78
N VAL A 16 -1.56 11.45 -40.63
CA VAL A 16 -2.30 10.25 -40.20
C VAL A 16 -1.45 9.00 -40.41
N LEU A 17 -1.12 8.29 -39.32
CA LEU A 17 -0.53 6.95 -39.34
C LEU A 17 -1.67 5.91 -39.28
N GLY A 18 -1.73 5.02 -40.28
CA GLY A 18 -2.76 3.99 -40.38
C GLY A 18 -2.45 2.75 -39.55
N VAL A 19 -3.47 2.18 -38.90
CA VAL A 19 -3.39 0.91 -38.17
C VAL A 19 -4.15 -0.17 -38.95
N THR A 20 -3.48 -1.27 -39.30
CA THR A 20 -4.11 -2.43 -39.95
C THR A 20 -4.59 -3.44 -38.92
N THR A 21 -5.90 -3.71 -38.88
CA THR A 21 -6.49 -4.76 -38.04
C THR A 21 -6.62 -6.08 -38.80
N ALA A 22 -6.16 -7.17 -38.19
CA ALA A 22 -6.34 -8.52 -38.73
C ALA A 22 -7.61 -9.16 -38.14
N THR A 23 -8.53 -9.62 -39.01
CA THR A 23 -9.77 -10.28 -38.60
C THR A 23 -9.57 -11.79 -38.51
N VAL A 24 -9.87 -12.37 -37.34
CA VAL A 24 -9.88 -13.83 -37.13
C VAL A 24 -11.32 -14.31 -37.04
N SER A 25 -11.69 -15.26 -37.91
CA SER A 25 -13.04 -15.85 -37.93
C SER A 25 -13.14 -17.09 -37.04
N PRO A 26 -14.17 -17.23 -36.18
CA PRO A 26 -14.40 -18.45 -35.42
C PRO A 26 -15.08 -19.53 -36.28
N ASN A 27 -14.52 -20.75 -36.30
CA ASN A 27 -15.17 -21.91 -36.90
C ASN A 27 -16.23 -22.47 -35.94
N ILE A 28 -17.48 -22.57 -36.40
CA ILE A 28 -18.56 -23.29 -35.70
C ILE A 28 -18.59 -24.72 -36.22
N VAL A 29 -18.47 -25.69 -35.31
CA VAL A 29 -18.66 -27.12 -35.62
C VAL A 29 -20.06 -27.54 -35.18
N SER A 30 -20.93 -27.81 -36.15
CA SER A 30 -22.23 -28.46 -35.91
C SER A 30 -22.13 -29.94 -36.29
N ALA A 31 -22.42 -30.83 -35.35
CA ALA A 31 -22.50 -32.26 -35.61
C ALA A 31 -23.85 -32.61 -36.28
N GLN A 32 -23.82 -33.48 -37.29
CA GLN A 32 -24.99 -33.94 -38.03
C GLN A 32 -25.35 -35.38 -37.65
N THR A 33 -26.64 -35.68 -37.57
CA THR A 33 -27.18 -36.98 -37.16
C THR A 33 -27.43 -37.93 -38.34
N THR A 34 -27.18 -39.23 -38.13
CA THR A 34 -27.80 -40.37 -38.85
C THR A 34 -28.00 -41.52 -37.85
N ASP A 35 -28.81 -42.52 -38.21
CA ASP A 35 -29.56 -43.38 -37.28
C ASP A 35 -29.44 -44.90 -37.59
N SER A 36 -30.06 -45.73 -36.73
CA SER A 36 -30.63 -47.06 -36.99
C SER A 36 -29.89 -48.33 -36.52
N SER A 37 -30.31 -48.78 -35.32
CA SER A 37 -30.76 -50.16 -34.98
C SER A 37 -29.79 -51.35 -34.86
N VAL A 38 -29.85 -52.06 -33.71
CA VAL A 38 -30.38 -53.45 -33.53
C VAL A 38 -30.22 -53.90 -32.05
N THR A 39 -31.11 -54.77 -31.54
CA THR A 39 -31.17 -55.33 -30.16
C THR A 39 -31.87 -56.71 -30.17
N PRO A 40 -32.08 -57.49 -29.06
CA PRO A 40 -31.87 -57.26 -27.60
C PRO A 40 -30.75 -58.17 -27.02
N ALA A 41 -30.71 -58.85 -25.85
CA ALA A 41 -31.58 -59.15 -24.70
C ALA A 41 -30.73 -59.83 -23.57
N PRO A 42 -31.25 -60.20 -22.36
CA PRO A 42 -32.26 -59.55 -21.50
C PRO A 42 -31.90 -59.55 -19.96
N SER A 43 -32.75 -58.89 -19.15
CA SER A 43 -33.00 -59.11 -17.69
C SER A 43 -31.90 -58.80 -16.63
N SER A 44 -32.20 -58.33 -15.40
CA SER A 44 -33.49 -58.15 -14.69
C SER A 44 -33.56 -56.92 -13.76
N THR A 45 -34.64 -56.12 -13.91
CA THR A 45 -35.66 -55.66 -12.91
C THR A 45 -35.31 -55.57 -11.39
N PRO A 46 -35.87 -54.60 -10.59
CA PRO A 46 -37.18 -53.96 -10.79
C PRO A 46 -37.34 -52.43 -10.51
N SER A 47 -38.58 -51.96 -10.73
CA SER A 47 -39.18 -50.62 -10.47
C SER A 47 -40.12 -50.68 -9.22
N PRO A 48 -40.90 -49.65 -8.76
CA PRO A 48 -41.14 -48.25 -9.21
C PRO A 48 -40.90 -47.20 -8.07
N SER A 49 -41.23 -45.89 -8.09
CA SER A 49 -42.40 -45.14 -8.62
C SER A 49 -42.22 -43.60 -8.67
N ALA A 50 -43.03 -42.96 -9.53
CA ALA A 50 -43.66 -41.62 -9.40
C ALA A 50 -42.83 -40.31 -9.45
N ILE A 51 -43.47 -39.27 -10.01
CA ILE A 51 -43.03 -37.88 -10.20
C ILE A 51 -44.17 -36.96 -9.71
N PRO A 52 -43.89 -35.89 -8.93
CA PRO A 52 -44.12 -34.53 -9.46
C PRO A 52 -43.10 -33.45 -9.03
N SER A 53 -43.13 -32.34 -9.78
CA SER A 53 -42.35 -31.11 -9.63
C SER A 53 -42.99 -30.11 -8.62
N PRO A 54 -42.53 -28.84 -8.48
CA PRO A 54 -41.16 -28.33 -8.33
C PRO A 54 -41.00 -27.36 -7.13
N SER A 55 -39.77 -26.88 -6.92
CA SER A 55 -39.44 -25.57 -6.29
C SER A 55 -39.77 -25.35 -4.80
N ALA A 56 -38.74 -25.48 -3.97
CA ALA A 56 -38.61 -24.76 -2.69
C ALA A 56 -37.17 -24.23 -2.53
N THR A 57 -37.00 -23.15 -1.78
CA THR A 57 -35.75 -22.40 -1.56
C THR A 57 -34.53 -23.25 -1.17
N PRO A 58 -33.30 -22.84 -1.55
CA PRO A 58 -32.08 -23.44 -1.00
C PRO A 58 -32.03 -23.22 0.52
N SER A 59 -32.24 -24.29 1.28
CA SER A 59 -32.16 -24.24 2.74
C SER A 59 -30.70 -24.02 3.18
N SER A 60 -30.49 -23.15 4.16
CA SER A 60 -29.17 -22.81 4.68
C SER A 60 -28.53 -24.01 5.38
N SER A 61 -27.52 -24.62 4.76
CA SER A 61 -26.69 -25.63 5.42
C SER A 61 -25.80 -24.95 6.48
N PRO A 62 -25.81 -25.37 7.75
CA PRO A 62 -25.04 -24.73 8.80
C PRO A 62 -23.54 -25.03 8.68
N THR A 63 -22.71 -24.01 8.92
CA THR A 63 -21.25 -24.16 8.99
C THR A 63 -20.86 -25.08 10.14
N ALA A 64 -20.10 -26.15 9.85
CA ALA A 64 -19.70 -27.13 10.86
C ALA A 64 -18.58 -26.60 11.76
N THR A 65 -18.91 -26.20 12.99
CA THR A 65 -17.92 -25.81 14.01
C THR A 65 -17.19 -27.05 14.55
N SER A 66 -15.93 -27.23 14.17
CA SER A 66 -15.06 -28.29 14.66
C SER A 66 -14.61 -28.01 16.10
N ASN A 67 -15.33 -28.56 17.08
CA ASN A 67 -14.96 -28.51 18.50
C ASN A 67 -14.09 -29.72 18.87
N PHE A 68 -13.01 -29.49 19.64
CA PHE A 68 -12.10 -30.53 20.12
C PHE A 68 -12.30 -30.78 21.61
N SER A 69 -12.14 -32.03 22.05
CA SER A 69 -12.50 -32.47 23.42
C SER A 69 -11.66 -31.85 24.55
N ASP A 70 -10.48 -31.31 24.23
CA ASP A 70 -9.51 -30.72 25.14
C ASP A 70 -9.26 -29.22 24.90
N VAL A 71 -10.08 -28.58 24.06
CA VAL A 71 -10.01 -27.14 23.74
C VAL A 71 -11.30 -26.47 24.20
N SER A 72 -11.29 -25.99 25.45
CA SER A 72 -12.42 -25.30 26.07
C SER A 72 -12.72 -23.96 25.37
N SER A 73 -13.96 -23.48 25.46
CA SER A 73 -14.40 -22.22 24.83
C SER A 73 -13.68 -20.97 25.34
N ASP A 74 -13.12 -21.04 26.56
CA ASP A 74 -12.34 -19.99 27.21
C ASP A 74 -10.81 -20.17 27.08
N TYR A 75 -10.34 -21.28 26.49
CA TYR A 75 -8.91 -21.50 26.28
C TYR A 75 -8.34 -20.49 25.27
N TRP A 76 -7.16 -19.95 25.58
CA TRP A 76 -6.65 -18.73 24.97
C TRP A 76 -6.52 -18.76 23.44
N ALA A 77 -6.22 -19.92 22.85
CA ALA A 77 -6.05 -20.09 21.41
C ALA A 77 -7.30 -20.62 20.69
N THR A 78 -8.41 -20.87 21.40
CA THR A 78 -9.62 -21.48 20.82
C THR A 78 -10.13 -20.78 19.55
N PRO A 79 -10.17 -19.43 19.46
CA PRO A 79 -10.55 -18.74 18.23
C PRO A 79 -9.61 -19.04 17.05
N PHE A 80 -8.30 -19.10 17.28
CA PHE A 80 -7.33 -19.48 16.24
C PHE A 80 -7.52 -20.95 15.82
N ILE A 81 -7.68 -21.84 16.80
CA ILE A 81 -7.81 -23.28 16.59
C ILE A 81 -9.09 -23.61 15.79
N GLN A 82 -10.24 -23.10 16.23
CA GLN A 82 -11.53 -23.28 15.53
C GLN A 82 -11.50 -22.70 14.12
N ALA A 83 -10.94 -21.49 13.94
CA ALA A 83 -10.96 -20.81 12.65
C ALA A 83 -9.98 -21.43 11.63
N LEU A 84 -8.88 -22.05 12.06
CA LEU A 84 -7.98 -22.81 11.19
C LEU A 84 -8.52 -24.23 10.91
N ALA A 85 -9.16 -24.88 11.87
CA ALA A 85 -9.77 -26.19 11.68
C ALA A 85 -10.97 -26.11 10.71
N ALA A 86 -11.80 -25.07 10.81
CA ALA A 86 -12.85 -24.78 9.83
C ALA A 86 -12.33 -24.47 8.40
N ARG A 87 -11.03 -24.16 8.26
CA ARG A 87 -10.32 -24.01 6.97
C ARG A 87 -9.57 -25.27 6.54
N ASN A 88 -9.65 -26.37 7.30
CA ASN A 88 -8.87 -27.61 7.14
C ASN A 88 -7.34 -27.45 7.25
N VAL A 89 -6.84 -26.30 7.72
CA VAL A 89 -5.40 -26.00 7.87
C VAL A 89 -4.77 -26.89 8.94
N ILE A 90 -5.49 -27.08 10.06
CA ILE A 90 -5.09 -27.94 11.17
C ILE A 90 -6.19 -28.98 11.44
N SER A 91 -5.80 -30.13 11.98
CA SER A 91 -6.69 -31.22 12.35
C SER A 91 -6.38 -31.74 13.75
N GLY A 92 -7.41 -32.24 14.43
CA GLY A 92 -7.27 -33.00 15.67
C GLY A 92 -6.74 -34.42 15.44
N PHE A 93 -6.68 -35.19 16.52
CA PHE A 93 -6.33 -36.59 16.56
C PHE A 93 -7.58 -37.49 16.46
N PRO A 94 -7.44 -38.79 16.13
CA PRO A 94 -8.58 -39.73 16.06
C PRO A 94 -9.36 -39.93 17.37
N ASP A 95 -8.79 -39.49 18.50
CA ASP A 95 -9.42 -39.49 19.83
C ASP A 95 -10.31 -38.24 20.09
N GLY A 96 -10.45 -37.35 19.10
CA GLY A 96 -11.26 -36.13 19.17
C GLY A 96 -10.57 -34.92 19.81
N SER A 97 -9.33 -35.08 20.29
CA SER A 97 -8.54 -33.99 20.90
C SER A 97 -7.71 -33.22 19.88
N PHE A 98 -7.25 -32.03 20.25
CA PHE A 98 -6.32 -31.20 19.49
C PHE A 98 -4.90 -31.21 20.07
N LYS A 99 -4.74 -31.52 21.36
CA LYS A 99 -3.49 -31.52 22.14
C LYS A 99 -2.76 -30.17 22.06
N PRO A 100 -3.41 -29.07 22.48
CA PRO A 100 -2.95 -27.69 22.24
C PRO A 100 -1.54 -27.42 22.79
N ASN A 101 -1.20 -27.99 23.95
CA ASN A 101 0.10 -27.80 24.60
C ASN A 101 1.20 -28.76 24.09
N GLN A 102 0.91 -29.66 23.15
CA GLN A 102 1.91 -30.57 22.57
C GLN A 102 2.84 -29.79 21.63
N ALA A 103 4.15 -30.05 21.70
CA ALA A 103 5.15 -29.49 20.78
C ALA A 103 4.97 -30.02 19.35
N VAL A 104 5.21 -29.15 18.37
CA VAL A 104 5.08 -29.42 16.92
C VAL A 104 6.44 -29.81 16.33
N THR A 105 6.49 -30.88 15.55
CA THR A 105 7.70 -31.24 14.77
C THR A 105 7.86 -30.37 13.51
N ARG A 106 9.09 -30.23 13.01
CA ARG A 106 9.37 -29.50 11.76
C ARG A 106 8.59 -30.07 10.57
N ALA A 107 8.37 -31.39 10.52
CA ALA A 107 7.50 -32.03 9.53
C ALA A 107 6.02 -31.61 9.69
N GLU A 108 5.46 -31.69 10.89
CA GLU A 108 4.08 -31.24 11.14
C GLU A 108 3.90 -29.76 10.76
N PHE A 109 4.83 -28.88 11.14
CA PHE A 109 4.75 -27.46 10.83
C PHE A 109 4.80 -27.20 9.31
N ALA A 110 5.61 -27.94 8.56
CA ALA A 110 5.59 -27.91 7.10
C ALA A 110 4.22 -28.30 6.52
N THR A 111 3.54 -29.32 7.07
CA THR A 111 2.17 -29.67 6.62
C THR A 111 1.13 -28.60 6.96
N MET A 112 1.32 -27.84 8.03
CA MET A 112 0.44 -26.71 8.36
C MET A 112 0.68 -25.52 7.42
N ILE A 113 1.93 -25.26 7.02
CA ILE A 113 2.29 -24.26 6.01
C ILE A 113 1.66 -24.60 4.65
N GLN A 114 1.87 -25.81 4.13
CA GLN A 114 1.29 -26.30 2.86
C GLN A 114 -0.24 -26.15 2.83
N LYS A 115 -0.93 -26.42 3.94
CA LYS A 115 -2.39 -26.28 4.02
C LYS A 115 -2.87 -24.84 4.23
N ALA A 116 -2.02 -23.96 4.75
CA ALA A 116 -2.35 -22.55 4.98
C ALA A 116 -2.12 -21.69 3.73
N PHE A 117 -0.98 -21.85 3.06
CA PHE A 117 -0.51 -20.92 2.04
C PHE A 117 -0.25 -21.61 0.70
N ASN A 118 -1.00 -21.22 -0.33
CA ASN A 118 -0.65 -21.51 -1.72
C ASN A 118 0.28 -20.38 -2.21
N GLN A 119 1.57 -20.67 -2.37
CA GLN A 119 2.60 -19.72 -2.82
C GLN A 119 3.39 -20.29 -4.00
N ASN A 120 3.90 -19.41 -4.85
CA ASN A 120 4.74 -19.82 -5.97
C ASN A 120 6.13 -20.27 -5.47
N PRO A 121 6.73 -21.34 -6.04
CA PRO A 121 8.11 -21.71 -5.76
C PRO A 121 9.09 -20.57 -6.08
N VAL A 122 9.94 -20.22 -5.12
CA VAL A 122 11.04 -19.25 -5.25
C VAL A 122 12.41 -19.92 -5.42
N ARG A 123 12.48 -21.24 -5.20
CA ARG A 123 13.64 -22.09 -5.45
C ARG A 123 13.20 -23.53 -5.76
N GLN A 124 14.16 -24.39 -6.09
CA GLN A 124 13.94 -25.81 -6.35
C GLN A 124 14.82 -26.66 -5.42
N ILE A 125 14.32 -27.82 -4.99
CA ILE A 125 15.10 -28.78 -4.21
C ILE A 125 16.03 -29.59 -5.12
N SER A 126 17.17 -30.03 -4.59
CA SER A 126 18.08 -30.90 -5.35
C SER A 126 17.45 -32.25 -5.65
N SER A 127 17.75 -32.83 -6.82
CA SER A 127 17.31 -34.17 -7.18
C SER A 127 17.76 -35.19 -6.12
N GLY A 128 16.79 -35.78 -5.41
CA GLY A 128 17.01 -36.65 -4.25
C GLY A 128 16.49 -36.09 -2.91
N GLY A 129 16.12 -34.81 -2.85
CA GLY A 129 15.52 -34.18 -1.67
C GLY A 129 16.51 -33.94 -0.52
N PHE A 130 16.01 -33.96 0.72
CA PHE A 130 16.84 -33.94 1.93
C PHE A 130 17.26 -35.36 2.31
N THR A 131 18.50 -35.54 2.74
CA THR A 131 19.09 -36.87 2.98
C THR A 131 18.47 -37.64 4.14
N ASP A 132 17.73 -36.97 5.03
CA ASP A 132 16.99 -37.54 6.16
C ASP A 132 15.46 -37.56 5.97
N VAL A 133 14.97 -37.26 4.76
CA VAL A 133 13.55 -37.30 4.39
C VAL A 133 13.34 -38.29 3.23
N PRO A 134 13.06 -39.57 3.52
CA PRO A 134 12.73 -40.56 2.49
C PRO A 134 11.56 -40.12 1.60
N ALA A 135 11.58 -40.49 0.31
CA ALA A 135 10.53 -40.12 -0.64
C ALA A 135 9.11 -40.64 -0.28
N ASN A 136 9.03 -41.68 0.56
CA ASN A 136 7.78 -42.21 1.11
C ASN A 136 7.46 -41.71 2.54
N TYR A 137 8.22 -40.74 3.07
CA TYR A 137 7.92 -40.11 4.36
C TYR A 137 6.63 -39.29 4.24
N TRP A 138 5.74 -39.44 5.22
CA TRP A 138 4.35 -38.93 5.17
C TRP A 138 4.23 -37.42 4.88
N ALA A 139 5.23 -36.62 5.26
CA ALA A 139 5.28 -35.18 5.02
C ALA A 139 6.26 -34.77 3.90
N ALA A 140 6.80 -35.69 3.10
CA ALA A 140 7.85 -35.39 2.12
C ALA A 140 7.44 -34.28 1.12
N SER A 141 6.21 -34.34 0.60
CA SER A 141 5.65 -33.28 -0.26
C SER A 141 5.57 -31.94 0.46
N ALA A 142 5.04 -31.89 1.69
CA ALA A 142 4.94 -30.65 2.46
C ALA A 142 6.31 -30.05 2.81
N ILE A 143 7.30 -30.90 3.09
CA ILE A 143 8.68 -30.50 3.38
C ILE A 143 9.36 -29.94 2.13
N GLN A 144 9.16 -30.56 0.96
CA GLN A 144 9.61 -30.00 -0.32
C GLN A 144 8.92 -28.67 -0.59
N GLU A 145 7.60 -28.60 -0.53
CA GLU A 145 6.83 -27.40 -0.86
C GLU A 145 7.18 -26.23 0.06
N ALA A 146 7.21 -26.45 1.39
CA ALA A 146 7.63 -25.44 2.35
C ALA A 146 9.10 -25.00 2.15
N TYR A 147 9.96 -25.87 1.60
CA TYR A 147 11.30 -25.45 1.17
C TYR A 147 11.26 -24.61 -0.11
N GLU A 148 10.59 -25.08 -1.16
CA GLU A 148 10.61 -24.46 -2.50
C GLU A 148 9.88 -23.11 -2.53
N THR A 149 8.81 -22.96 -1.75
CA THR A 149 8.08 -21.69 -1.51
C THR A 149 8.77 -20.73 -0.54
N GLY A 150 9.96 -21.09 -0.04
CA GLY A 150 10.82 -20.18 0.74
C GLY A 150 10.56 -20.15 2.25
N PHE A 151 9.46 -20.71 2.75
CA PHE A 151 9.14 -20.72 4.19
C PHE A 151 10.23 -21.40 5.03
N MET A 152 10.57 -22.65 4.75
CA MET A 152 11.46 -23.46 5.60
C MET A 152 12.81 -23.74 4.94
N THR A 153 13.87 -23.77 5.74
CA THR A 153 15.23 -24.13 5.30
C THR A 153 15.70 -25.43 5.95
N GLY A 154 16.55 -26.16 5.23
CA GLY A 154 17.34 -27.26 5.80
C GLY A 154 18.59 -26.76 6.54
N TYR A 155 19.26 -27.68 7.22
CA TYR A 155 20.52 -27.47 7.92
C TYR A 155 21.73 -27.87 7.04
N PRO A 156 22.97 -27.48 7.41
CA PRO A 156 24.18 -27.98 6.76
C PRO A 156 24.22 -29.51 6.69
N GLY A 157 24.74 -30.04 5.58
CA GLY A 157 24.70 -31.48 5.26
C GLY A 157 23.45 -31.93 4.49
N ASN A 158 22.59 -31.01 4.05
CA ASN A 158 21.35 -31.30 3.31
C ASN A 158 20.35 -32.17 4.10
N VAL A 159 20.17 -31.84 5.38
CA VAL A 159 19.17 -32.48 6.27
C VAL A 159 18.07 -31.49 6.66
N PHE A 160 16.83 -31.96 6.79
CA PHE A 160 15.69 -31.17 7.22
C PHE A 160 15.36 -31.31 8.71
N GLN A 161 15.77 -32.41 9.34
CA GLN A 161 15.44 -32.81 10.71
C GLN A 161 13.92 -32.88 10.95
N PRO A 162 13.17 -33.73 10.21
CA PRO A 162 11.71 -33.72 10.20
C PRO A 162 11.09 -33.98 11.57
N ASN A 163 11.69 -34.85 12.37
CA ASN A 163 11.20 -35.24 13.70
C ASN A 163 11.65 -34.29 14.83
N LEU A 164 12.47 -33.28 14.56
CA LEU A 164 12.88 -32.29 15.56
C LEU A 164 11.67 -31.39 15.89
N GLN A 165 11.41 -31.17 17.17
CA GLN A 165 10.42 -30.19 17.61
C GLN A 165 10.89 -28.78 17.23
N ILE A 166 10.08 -28.02 16.48
CA ILE A 166 10.53 -26.75 15.90
C ILE A 166 10.64 -25.67 17.01
N PRO A 167 11.81 -25.02 17.18
CA PRO A 167 11.92 -23.87 18.08
C PRO A 167 11.03 -22.73 17.60
N LYS A 168 10.34 -22.07 18.51
CA LYS A 168 9.39 -20.99 18.22
C LYS A 168 9.99 -19.89 17.33
N VAL A 169 11.26 -19.54 17.52
CA VAL A 169 11.96 -18.56 16.67
C VAL A 169 12.13 -19.03 15.22
N GLN A 170 12.32 -20.33 14.98
CA GLN A 170 12.40 -20.87 13.62
C GLN A 170 11.04 -20.83 12.90
N ALA A 171 9.95 -21.10 13.62
CA ALA A 171 8.60 -21.02 13.05
C ALA A 171 8.23 -19.58 12.66
N ILE A 172 8.55 -18.61 13.50
CA ILE A 172 8.36 -17.18 13.22
C ILE A 172 9.25 -16.74 12.04
N ALA A 173 10.52 -17.15 12.03
CA ALA A 173 11.44 -16.84 10.93
C ALA A 173 10.98 -17.47 9.59
N ALA A 174 10.39 -18.66 9.65
CA ALA A 174 9.86 -19.34 8.47
C ALA A 174 8.64 -18.63 7.86
N LEU A 175 7.67 -18.24 8.69
CA LEU A 175 6.52 -17.44 8.25
C LEU A 175 6.96 -16.07 7.73
N SER A 176 7.93 -15.42 8.36
CA SER A 176 8.49 -14.15 7.86
C SER A 176 9.17 -14.32 6.49
N SER A 177 9.90 -15.40 6.27
CA SER A 177 10.62 -15.66 5.03
C SER A 177 9.66 -15.98 3.87
N GLY A 178 8.76 -16.95 4.06
CA GLY A 178 7.81 -17.37 3.01
C GLY A 178 6.78 -16.30 2.63
N LEU A 179 6.44 -15.40 3.56
CA LEU A 179 5.57 -14.25 3.30
C LEU A 179 6.34 -12.98 2.89
N ASN A 180 7.66 -13.06 2.70
CA ASN A 180 8.55 -11.96 2.28
C ASN A 180 8.37 -10.66 3.11
N LEU A 181 8.30 -10.80 4.44
CA LEU A 181 8.06 -9.69 5.35
C LEU A 181 9.33 -8.86 5.56
N ASN A 182 9.16 -7.54 5.57
CA ASN A 182 10.23 -6.56 5.80
C ASN A 182 9.94 -5.75 7.06
N SER A 183 10.97 -5.51 7.88
CA SER A 183 10.89 -4.63 9.06
C SER A 183 11.25 -3.19 8.71
N SER A 184 10.60 -2.21 9.34
CA SER A 184 10.98 -0.79 9.27
C SER A 184 11.79 -0.37 10.49
N GLY A 185 12.91 0.34 10.26
CA GLY A 185 13.86 0.73 11.31
C GLY A 185 14.84 -0.37 11.71
N THR A 186 15.60 -0.15 12.79
CA THR A 186 16.55 -1.13 13.32
C THR A 186 15.81 -2.33 13.92
N ALA A 187 16.08 -3.54 13.42
CA ALA A 187 15.44 -4.75 13.95
C ALA A 187 15.67 -4.93 15.47
N SER A 188 16.85 -4.59 15.98
CA SER A 188 17.16 -4.63 17.42
C SER A 188 16.26 -3.70 18.24
N ASP A 189 16.01 -2.48 17.77
CA ASP A 189 15.20 -1.48 18.50
C ASP A 189 13.73 -1.89 18.52
N VAL A 190 13.24 -2.47 17.42
CA VAL A 190 11.93 -3.12 17.34
C VAL A 190 11.83 -4.25 18.39
N LEU A 191 12.77 -5.20 18.39
CA LEU A 191 12.72 -6.33 19.31
C LEU A 191 12.81 -5.91 20.77
N ASN A 192 13.68 -4.95 21.11
CA ASN A 192 13.79 -4.39 22.46
C ASN A 192 12.53 -3.62 22.91
N THR A 193 11.71 -3.14 21.98
CA THR A 193 10.43 -2.48 22.29
C THR A 193 9.35 -3.49 22.69
N TYR A 194 9.34 -4.67 22.06
CA TYR A 194 8.29 -5.68 22.25
C TYR A 194 8.66 -6.82 23.21
N TYR A 195 9.95 -7.15 23.38
CA TYR A 195 10.40 -8.35 24.10
C TYR A 195 11.41 -8.04 25.21
N THR A 196 11.15 -8.58 26.40
CA THR A 196 12.09 -8.58 27.54
C THR A 196 13.26 -9.55 27.34
N ASP A 197 13.05 -10.59 26.54
CA ASP A 197 14.03 -11.61 26.17
C ASP A 197 14.58 -11.43 24.74
N ALA A 198 14.54 -10.20 24.21
CA ALA A 198 15.05 -9.87 22.87
C ALA A 198 16.50 -10.35 22.62
N SER A 199 17.35 -10.32 23.66
CA SER A 199 18.74 -10.79 23.61
C SER A 199 18.92 -12.32 23.48
N ALA A 200 17.85 -13.11 23.67
CA ALA A 200 17.85 -14.56 23.44
C ALA A 200 17.52 -14.94 21.98
N ILE A 201 17.19 -13.96 21.14
CA ILE A 201 16.90 -14.15 19.71
C ILE A 201 18.22 -14.31 18.95
N PRO A 202 18.45 -15.44 18.24
CA PRO A 202 19.68 -15.63 17.48
C PRO A 202 19.80 -14.61 16.34
N ASN A 203 21.03 -14.14 16.09
CA ASN A 203 21.33 -13.14 15.05
C ASN A 203 20.75 -13.50 13.67
N TYR A 204 20.66 -14.79 13.31
CA TYR A 204 20.09 -15.23 12.03
C TYR A 204 18.58 -14.96 11.88
N ALA A 205 17.87 -14.76 12.99
CA ALA A 205 16.43 -14.58 13.03
C ALA A 205 16.00 -13.14 13.37
N VAL A 206 16.91 -12.28 13.84
CA VAL A 206 16.60 -10.92 14.34
C VAL A 206 15.72 -10.12 13.37
N ASN A 207 16.10 -10.01 12.10
CA ASN A 207 15.33 -9.27 11.09
C ASN A 207 13.96 -9.91 10.83
N ASN A 208 13.90 -11.24 10.72
CA ASN A 208 12.66 -11.96 10.44
C ASN A 208 11.67 -11.89 11.61
N VAL A 209 12.14 -11.99 12.85
CA VAL A 209 11.29 -11.83 14.04
C VAL A 209 10.80 -10.39 14.13
N ALA A 210 11.66 -9.39 13.95
CA ALA A 210 11.25 -7.98 13.95
C ALA A 210 10.16 -7.70 12.89
N ALA A 211 10.34 -8.23 11.67
CA ALA A 211 9.37 -8.12 10.59
C ALA A 211 8.05 -8.84 10.91
N ALA A 212 8.09 -10.05 11.49
CA ALA A 212 6.89 -10.77 11.92
C ALA A 212 6.17 -10.07 13.09
N THR A 213 6.90 -9.43 14.00
CA THR A 213 6.34 -8.64 15.11
C THR A 213 5.61 -7.42 14.57
N GLN A 214 6.27 -6.60 13.74
CA GLN A 214 5.65 -5.45 13.06
C GLN A 214 4.52 -5.85 12.09
N ALA A 215 4.51 -7.10 11.60
CA ALA A 215 3.44 -7.63 10.78
C ALA A 215 2.18 -8.08 11.55
N ASN A 216 2.18 -7.99 12.89
CA ASN A 216 1.18 -8.57 13.80
C ASN A 216 1.10 -10.11 13.78
N ILE A 217 2.13 -10.80 13.28
CA ILE A 217 2.12 -12.28 13.16
C ILE A 217 2.50 -12.98 14.47
N VAL A 218 3.38 -12.38 15.28
CA VAL A 218 3.84 -13.04 16.51
C VAL A 218 2.73 -13.07 17.56
N VAL A 219 2.44 -14.28 18.04
CA VAL A 219 1.50 -14.55 19.14
C VAL A 219 2.28 -15.20 20.29
N ASN A 220 2.14 -14.63 21.48
CA ASN A 220 2.88 -15.01 22.68
C ASN A 220 1.92 -15.20 23.86
N TYR A 221 2.01 -16.36 24.50
CA TYR A 221 1.20 -16.74 25.67
C TYR A 221 2.12 -17.37 26.74
N PRO A 222 1.92 -17.11 28.04
CA PRO A 222 0.91 -16.22 28.63
C PRO A 222 1.33 -14.74 28.67
N ASP A 223 2.63 -14.42 28.54
CA ASP A 223 3.14 -13.05 28.50
C ASP A 223 3.50 -12.66 27.06
N VAL A 224 2.90 -11.58 26.55
CA VAL A 224 3.22 -11.06 25.21
C VAL A 224 4.67 -10.57 25.09
N LYS A 225 5.24 -10.07 26.19
CA LYS A 225 6.61 -9.53 26.23
C LYS A 225 7.69 -10.60 26.43
N GLN A 226 7.35 -11.89 26.38
CA GLN A 226 8.31 -12.98 26.43
C GLN A 226 8.16 -13.89 25.20
N LEU A 227 9.13 -13.83 24.29
CA LEU A 227 9.11 -14.59 23.05
C LEU A 227 9.40 -16.08 23.28
N ASN A 228 10.28 -16.39 24.23
CA ASN A 228 10.80 -17.72 24.53
C ASN A 228 11.40 -18.41 23.28
N PRO A 229 12.36 -17.77 22.56
CA PRO A 229 12.71 -18.11 21.18
C PRO A 229 13.22 -19.55 20.97
N GLN A 230 13.90 -20.13 21.96
CA GLN A 230 14.45 -21.50 21.88
C GLN A 230 13.47 -22.60 22.32
N VAL A 231 12.30 -22.24 22.87
CA VAL A 231 11.32 -23.22 23.36
C VAL A 231 10.62 -23.88 22.16
N PRO A 232 10.37 -25.20 22.19
CA PRO A 232 9.56 -25.88 21.19
C PRO A 232 8.17 -25.26 21.04
N LEU A 233 7.79 -24.94 19.81
CA LEU A 233 6.48 -24.36 19.48
C LEU A 233 5.35 -25.33 19.81
N THR A 234 4.36 -24.90 20.59
CA THR A 234 3.15 -25.70 20.86
C THR A 234 2.14 -25.65 19.71
N ARG A 235 1.24 -26.64 19.62
CA ARG A 235 0.15 -26.68 18.62
C ARG A 235 -0.79 -25.48 18.72
N ALA A 236 -1.01 -24.93 19.91
CA ALA A 236 -1.78 -23.71 20.14
C ALA A 236 -1.06 -22.45 19.62
N GLU A 237 0.25 -22.31 19.87
CA GLU A 237 1.04 -21.20 19.34
C GLU A 237 1.18 -21.28 17.82
N ALA A 238 1.40 -22.48 17.27
CA ALA A 238 1.39 -22.70 15.82
C ALA A 238 0.08 -22.23 15.19
N ALA A 239 -1.07 -22.55 15.80
CA ALA A 239 -2.37 -22.05 15.36
C ALA A 239 -2.48 -20.52 15.43
N GLY A 240 -1.96 -19.89 16.50
CA GLY A 240 -1.91 -18.43 16.62
C GLY A 240 -1.08 -17.77 15.52
N LEU A 241 0.17 -18.23 15.32
CA LEU A 241 1.09 -17.70 14.30
C LEU A 241 0.53 -17.87 12.87
N LEU A 242 0.01 -19.06 12.55
CA LEU A 242 -0.57 -19.35 11.24
C LEU A 242 -1.84 -18.54 10.98
N TYR A 243 -2.68 -18.34 11.99
CA TYR A 243 -3.88 -17.52 11.84
C TYR A 243 -3.54 -16.07 11.55
N GLN A 244 -2.63 -15.45 12.31
CA GLN A 244 -2.23 -14.06 12.05
C GLN A 244 -1.52 -13.91 10.69
N ALA A 245 -0.75 -14.91 10.27
CA ALA A 245 -0.17 -14.98 8.94
C ALA A 245 -1.24 -15.00 7.82
N LEU A 246 -2.34 -15.73 7.99
CA LEU A 246 -3.49 -15.69 7.07
C LEU A 246 -4.24 -14.36 7.12
N VAL A 247 -4.38 -13.74 8.30
CA VAL A 247 -4.96 -12.38 8.44
C VAL A 247 -4.12 -11.37 7.68
N ARG A 248 -2.78 -11.45 7.80
CA ARG A 248 -1.84 -10.57 7.10
C ARG A 248 -1.89 -10.73 5.57
N GLN A 249 -2.27 -11.89 5.06
CA GLN A 249 -2.51 -12.17 3.64
C GLN A 249 -3.97 -11.91 3.19
N GLY A 250 -4.85 -11.41 4.07
CA GLY A 250 -6.27 -11.18 3.77
C GLY A 250 -7.11 -12.47 3.63
N GLN A 251 -6.53 -13.63 3.94
CA GLN A 251 -7.15 -14.97 3.85
C GLN A 251 -7.91 -15.36 5.12
N ALA A 252 -7.77 -14.57 6.19
CA ALA A 252 -8.61 -14.61 7.38
C ALA A 252 -9.01 -13.19 7.81
N GLN A 253 -10.16 -13.08 8.48
CA GLN A 253 -10.58 -11.83 9.13
C GLN A 253 -9.77 -11.65 10.44
N PRO A 254 -9.38 -10.43 10.83
CA PRO A 254 -8.82 -10.18 12.16
C PRO A 254 -9.77 -10.66 13.27
N LEU A 255 -9.22 -11.08 14.41
CA LEU A 255 -10.05 -11.29 15.60
C LEU A 255 -10.59 -9.94 16.10
N ALA A 256 -11.82 -9.94 16.61
CA ALA A 256 -12.36 -8.78 17.30
C ALA A 256 -11.60 -8.52 18.61
N SER A 257 -11.36 -7.25 18.94
CA SER A 257 -10.54 -6.80 20.07
C SER A 257 -11.10 -7.16 21.46
N ASN A 258 -12.36 -7.57 21.55
CA ASN A 258 -13.00 -8.08 22.76
C ASN A 258 -12.77 -9.59 23.00
N VAL A 259 -12.10 -10.29 22.08
CA VAL A 259 -11.80 -11.73 22.20
C VAL A 259 -10.46 -11.90 22.91
N THR A 260 -10.42 -12.63 24.03
CA THR A 260 -9.21 -12.82 24.86
C THR A 260 -7.97 -13.26 24.08
N ALA A 261 -8.15 -14.02 22.99
CA ALA A 261 -7.08 -14.45 22.08
C ALA A 261 -6.32 -13.28 21.41
N ALA A 262 -6.98 -12.14 21.18
CA ALA A 262 -6.36 -10.95 20.59
C ALA A 262 -5.30 -10.32 21.52
N ASN A 263 -5.49 -10.44 22.84
CA ASN A 263 -4.54 -9.94 23.86
C ASN A 263 -3.20 -10.68 23.85
N TYR A 264 -3.04 -11.74 23.04
CA TYR A 264 -1.78 -12.48 22.89
C TYR A 264 -1.03 -12.15 21.60
N ILE A 265 -1.58 -11.28 20.74
CA ILE A 265 -0.92 -10.77 19.53
C ILE A 265 0.05 -9.65 19.93
N VAL A 266 1.35 -9.84 19.73
CA VAL A 266 2.38 -9.01 20.39
C VAL A 266 2.28 -7.53 20.05
N ALA A 267 2.27 -7.17 18.77
CA ALA A 267 2.16 -5.77 18.34
C ALA A 267 0.72 -5.24 18.39
N GLY A 268 -0.27 -6.08 18.68
CA GLY A 268 -1.62 -5.67 19.07
C GLY A 268 -1.79 -5.41 20.57
N ASN A 269 -0.81 -5.76 21.41
CA ASN A 269 -0.95 -5.76 22.87
C ASN A 269 0.15 -4.97 23.61
N THR A 270 0.64 -3.87 23.04
CA THR A 270 1.46 -2.85 23.73
C THR A 270 0.65 -1.99 24.71
N GLY A 271 -0.17 -2.65 25.53
CA GLY A 271 -1.02 -2.04 26.55
C GLY A 271 -0.66 -2.52 27.94
N ASN A 272 0.47 -2.04 28.49
CA ASN A 272 0.69 -1.79 29.92
C ASN A 272 2.16 -1.42 30.22
N THR A 273 2.39 -0.12 30.28
CA THR A 273 3.07 0.49 31.42
C THR A 273 2.10 1.56 31.94
N GLN A 274 1.33 1.27 33.00
CA GLN A 274 0.57 2.32 33.68
C GLN A 274 1.59 3.37 34.18
N THR A 275 1.37 4.66 33.99
CA THR A 275 0.26 5.42 34.59
C THR A 275 -0.67 6.11 33.57
N GLY A 276 -1.97 5.80 33.61
CA GLY A 276 -3.00 6.50 32.83
C GLY A 276 -3.72 5.62 31.79
N SER A 277 -4.84 5.00 32.19
CA SER A 277 -5.76 4.26 31.31
C SER A 277 -6.62 5.24 30.46
N THR A 278 -7.38 4.86 29.42
CA THR A 278 -8.37 3.77 29.41
C THR A 278 -8.92 3.44 28.00
N GLN A 279 -9.37 2.20 27.79
CA GLN A 279 -10.36 1.74 26.78
C GLN A 279 -10.03 1.80 25.28
N THR A 280 -9.69 0.63 24.72
CA THR A 280 -10.04 0.22 23.35
C THR A 280 -11.55 0.01 23.26
N GLY A 281 -12.24 1.00 22.70
CA GLY A 281 -13.70 1.15 22.74
C GLY A 281 -14.12 2.62 22.68
N ASN A 282 -13.25 3.50 23.18
CA ASN A 282 -13.40 4.95 23.09
C ASN A 282 -12.33 5.60 22.19
N ASP A 283 -11.46 4.88 21.48
CA ASP A 283 -10.53 5.53 20.55
C ASP A 283 -11.27 6.11 19.33
N ILE A 284 -10.68 7.10 18.65
CA ILE A 284 -11.31 7.83 17.55
C ILE A 284 -11.84 6.90 16.46
N VAL A 285 -11.09 5.84 16.11
CA VAL A 285 -11.47 4.92 15.03
C VAL A 285 -12.54 3.92 15.50
N SER A 286 -12.53 3.49 16.76
CA SER A 286 -13.61 2.68 17.36
C SER A 286 -14.91 3.48 17.51
N ILE A 287 -14.85 4.75 17.89
CA ILE A 287 -16.02 5.64 17.93
C ILE A 287 -16.56 5.90 16.52
N ALA A 288 -15.68 6.11 15.53
CA ALA A 288 -16.11 6.21 14.13
C ALA A 288 -16.77 4.92 13.65
N ALA A 289 -16.14 3.77 13.87
CA ALA A 289 -16.60 2.46 13.40
C ALA A 289 -17.87 1.94 14.09
N SER A 290 -18.22 2.47 15.26
CA SER A 290 -19.44 2.11 16.01
C SER A 290 -20.63 3.06 15.76
N ASN A 291 -20.45 4.12 14.98
CA ASN A 291 -21.50 5.07 14.66
C ASN A 291 -21.92 4.95 13.18
N ASN A 292 -23.19 4.63 12.95
CA ASN A 292 -23.80 4.47 11.62
C ASN A 292 -23.70 5.70 10.70
N SER A 293 -23.25 6.85 11.22
CA SER A 293 -23.08 8.11 10.48
C SER A 293 -21.68 8.29 9.89
N PHE A 294 -20.73 7.38 10.14
CA PHE A 294 -19.34 7.47 9.71
C PHE A 294 -18.86 6.24 8.91
N SER A 295 -19.78 5.48 8.32
CA SER A 295 -19.46 4.24 7.60
C SER A 295 -18.52 4.48 6.41
N THR A 296 -18.72 5.58 5.68
CA THR A 296 -17.85 6.05 4.59
C THR A 296 -16.50 6.50 5.13
N LEU A 297 -16.49 7.34 6.18
CA LEU A 297 -15.25 7.84 6.81
C LEU A 297 -14.37 6.69 7.30
N THR A 298 -14.94 5.73 8.03
CA THR A 298 -14.23 4.54 8.51
C THR A 298 -13.71 3.66 7.37
N THR A 299 -14.47 3.53 6.28
CA THR A 299 -14.02 2.80 5.08
C THR A 299 -12.83 3.52 4.44
N LEU A 300 -12.93 4.83 4.21
CA LEU A 300 -11.87 5.65 3.63
C LEU A 300 -10.59 5.65 4.48
N LEU A 301 -10.70 5.75 5.81
CA LEU A 301 -9.56 5.66 6.73
C LEU A 301 -8.81 4.32 6.63
N ARG A 302 -9.54 3.21 6.41
CA ARG A 302 -8.94 1.88 6.17
C ARG A 302 -8.33 1.78 4.77
N THR A 303 -9.03 2.24 3.74
CA THR A 303 -8.54 2.25 2.34
C THR A 303 -7.26 3.07 2.19
N ALA A 304 -7.15 4.21 2.87
CA ALA A 304 -5.93 5.01 2.91
C ALA A 304 -4.81 4.43 3.79
N GLY A 305 -5.15 3.58 4.77
CA GLY A 305 -4.22 3.08 5.79
C GLY A 305 -3.94 4.08 6.93
N LEU A 306 -4.79 5.10 7.09
CA LEU A 306 -4.67 6.11 8.14
C LEU A 306 -5.31 5.65 9.47
N ALA A 307 -6.20 4.64 9.42
CA ALA A 307 -6.84 4.05 10.60
C ALA A 307 -5.82 3.66 11.69
N ASP A 308 -4.79 2.91 11.33
CA ASP A 308 -3.75 2.43 12.25
C ASP A 308 -3.00 3.57 12.94
N THR A 309 -2.88 4.73 12.27
CA THR A 309 -2.28 5.96 12.83
C THR A 309 -3.24 6.64 13.81
N LEU A 310 -4.53 6.75 13.47
CA LEU A 310 -5.56 7.33 14.34
C LEU A 310 -6.01 6.41 15.49
N GLN A 311 -5.44 5.20 15.58
CA GLN A 311 -5.55 4.31 16.75
C GLN A 311 -4.34 4.41 17.70
N GLN A 312 -3.26 5.10 17.31
CA GLN A 312 -2.14 5.34 18.22
C GLN A 312 -2.53 6.29 19.37
N PRO A 313 -1.76 6.31 20.48
CA PRO A 313 -1.89 7.36 21.48
C PRO A 313 -1.70 8.74 20.84
N GLY A 314 -2.72 9.58 20.97
CA GLY A 314 -2.71 10.95 20.48
C GLY A 314 -2.04 11.92 21.47
N PRO A 315 -2.55 13.14 21.66
CA PRO A 315 -3.90 13.56 21.32
C PRO A 315 -4.11 14.01 19.87
N TYR A 316 -5.27 13.68 19.30
CA TYR A 316 -5.76 14.20 18.01
C TYR A 316 -7.09 14.95 18.17
N THR A 317 -7.37 15.88 17.26
CA THR A 317 -8.68 16.50 17.08
C THR A 317 -9.13 16.20 15.66
N VAL A 318 -10.21 15.44 15.49
CA VAL A 318 -10.70 14.98 14.18
C VAL A 318 -12.03 15.64 13.87
N PHE A 319 -12.04 16.41 12.79
CA PHE A 319 -13.27 16.96 12.23
C PHE A 319 -13.91 15.87 11.35
N ALA A 320 -14.93 15.18 11.86
CA ALA A 320 -15.49 13.97 11.24
C ALA A 320 -16.70 14.30 10.35
N PRO A 321 -16.57 14.27 9.00
CA PRO A 321 -17.70 14.39 8.10
C PRO A 321 -18.62 13.17 8.20
N THR A 322 -19.93 13.42 8.20
CA THR A 322 -20.94 12.35 8.18
C THR A 322 -21.09 11.71 6.80
N ASP A 323 -21.73 10.56 6.73
CA ASP A 323 -22.13 9.92 5.48
C ASP A 323 -23.03 10.81 4.62
N GLN A 324 -23.81 11.72 5.22
CA GLN A 324 -24.55 12.76 4.49
C GLN A 324 -23.61 13.83 3.90
N ALA A 325 -22.52 14.20 4.58
CA ALA A 325 -21.51 15.11 4.06
C ALA A 325 -20.78 14.51 2.84
N PHE A 326 -20.49 13.21 2.86
CA PHE A 326 -19.96 12.49 1.69
C PHE A 326 -21.00 12.36 0.56
N ALA A 327 -22.27 12.13 0.87
CA ALA A 327 -23.36 12.06 -0.11
C ALA A 327 -23.70 13.42 -0.76
N ALA A 328 -23.22 14.54 -0.17
CA ALA A 328 -23.33 15.89 -0.75
C ALA A 328 -22.19 16.23 -1.73
N LEU A 329 -21.17 15.37 -1.87
CA LEU A 329 -20.16 15.49 -2.92
C LEU A 329 -20.74 15.13 -4.30
N PRO A 330 -20.11 15.54 -5.41
CA PRO A 330 -20.50 15.10 -6.75
C PRO A 330 -20.56 13.57 -6.89
N ALA A 331 -21.54 13.08 -7.65
CA ALA A 331 -21.71 11.66 -7.87
C ALA A 331 -20.47 11.05 -8.56
N GLY A 332 -19.88 10.03 -7.94
CA GLY A 332 -18.64 9.40 -8.41
C GLY A 332 -17.39 9.79 -7.59
N THR A 333 -17.36 10.95 -6.92
CA THR A 333 -16.16 11.42 -6.20
C THR A 333 -15.72 10.44 -5.09
N VAL A 334 -16.65 9.90 -4.31
CA VAL A 334 -16.32 8.95 -3.22
C VAL A 334 -15.84 7.60 -3.77
N GLN A 335 -16.30 7.20 -4.96
CA GLN A 335 -15.85 6.01 -5.66
C GLN A 335 -14.45 6.22 -6.25
N GLN A 336 -14.20 7.38 -6.88
CA GLN A 336 -12.89 7.78 -7.40
C GLN A 336 -11.82 7.81 -6.30
N LEU A 337 -12.12 8.43 -5.16
CA LEU A 337 -11.20 8.48 -4.02
C LEU A 337 -10.86 7.10 -3.42
N GLN A 338 -11.67 6.06 -3.68
CA GLN A 338 -11.37 4.69 -3.27
C GLN A 338 -10.55 3.89 -4.29
N GLN A 339 -10.34 4.41 -5.50
CA GLN A 339 -9.49 3.76 -6.49
C GLN A 339 -8.01 3.77 -6.03
N PRO A 340 -7.23 2.69 -6.26
CA PRO A 340 -5.84 2.63 -5.85
C PRO A 340 -4.99 3.79 -6.39
N GLU A 341 -5.26 4.27 -7.61
CA GLU A 341 -4.61 5.44 -8.21
C GLU A 341 -4.74 6.70 -7.34
N ASN A 342 -5.90 6.89 -6.69
CA ASN A 342 -6.24 8.07 -5.90
C ASN A 342 -5.90 7.95 -4.41
N ARG A 343 -5.18 6.89 -3.99
CA ARG A 343 -4.88 6.64 -2.56
C ARG A 343 -4.13 7.80 -1.90
N GLU A 344 -3.17 8.41 -2.58
CA GLU A 344 -2.40 9.56 -2.05
C GLU A 344 -3.30 10.80 -1.93
N LEU A 345 -4.19 11.04 -2.91
CA LEU A 345 -5.18 12.12 -2.88
C LEU A 345 -6.14 11.95 -1.68
N LEU A 346 -6.62 10.71 -1.46
CA LEU A 346 -7.44 10.37 -0.31
C LEU A 346 -6.68 10.56 1.02
N LEU A 347 -5.41 10.14 1.11
CA LEU A 347 -4.60 10.32 2.32
C LEU A 347 -4.49 11.80 2.70
N LYS A 348 -4.25 12.69 1.72
CA LYS A 348 -4.21 14.15 1.95
C LYS A 348 -5.52 14.70 2.48
N ILE A 349 -6.64 14.36 1.83
CA ILE A 349 -7.98 14.80 2.25
C ILE A 349 -8.24 14.33 3.69
N LEU A 350 -7.94 13.07 4.02
CA LEU A 350 -8.15 12.54 5.37
C LEU A 350 -7.22 13.20 6.41
N ARG A 351 -5.94 13.44 6.10
CA ARG A 351 -5.00 14.14 6.99
C ARG A 351 -5.39 15.60 7.25
N TYR A 352 -6.06 16.26 6.30
CA TYR A 352 -6.60 17.62 6.46
C TYR A 352 -7.80 17.69 7.42
N HIS A 353 -8.47 16.57 7.71
CA HIS A 353 -9.50 16.48 8.75
C HIS A 353 -8.93 16.26 10.17
N VAL A 354 -7.61 16.04 10.30
CA VAL A 354 -6.94 15.74 11.57
C VAL A 354 -6.08 16.95 11.98
N VAL A 355 -6.23 17.41 13.21
CA VAL A 355 -5.36 18.42 13.85
C VAL A 355 -4.63 17.76 15.03
N PRO A 356 -3.29 17.89 15.17
CA PRO A 356 -2.58 17.45 16.37
C PRO A 356 -2.99 18.24 17.62
N GLY A 357 -3.18 17.56 18.75
CA GLY A 357 -3.70 18.17 19.98
C GLY A 357 -5.13 17.73 20.31
N SER A 358 -5.55 17.85 21.57
CA SER A 358 -6.93 17.61 22.02
C SER A 358 -7.59 18.96 22.29
N LEU A 359 -8.43 19.40 21.36
CA LEU A 359 -9.08 20.70 21.41
C LEU A 359 -10.58 20.49 21.51
N THR A 360 -11.14 20.71 22.70
CA THR A 360 -12.59 20.81 22.89
C THR A 360 -13.13 22.10 22.27
N ALA A 361 -14.44 22.18 22.05
CA ALA A 361 -15.11 23.34 21.44
C ALA A 361 -14.89 24.66 22.19
N SER A 362 -14.64 24.64 23.50
CA SER A 362 -14.27 25.82 24.30
C SER A 362 -12.79 26.19 24.21
N GLN A 363 -11.95 25.33 23.61
CA GLN A 363 -10.54 25.59 23.30
C GLN A 363 -10.32 25.96 21.83
N LEU A 364 -11.29 25.68 20.94
CA LEU A 364 -11.30 26.18 19.57
C LEU A 364 -11.53 27.70 19.57
N GLN A 365 -10.53 28.45 19.10
CA GLN A 365 -10.59 29.91 18.97
C GLN A 365 -10.65 30.30 17.49
N ALA A 366 -11.20 31.48 17.18
CA ALA A 366 -11.22 31.98 15.81
C ALA A 366 -9.79 32.27 15.30
N GLY A 367 -9.40 31.67 14.17
CA GLY A 367 -8.01 31.70 13.68
C GLY A 367 -7.68 30.50 12.81
N GLU A 368 -6.39 30.20 12.64
CA GLU A 368 -5.92 29.02 11.90
C GLU A 368 -5.42 27.91 12.84
N LEU A 369 -5.75 26.67 12.51
CA LEU A 369 -5.16 25.47 13.12
C LEU A 369 -4.46 24.62 12.06
N ARG A 370 -3.19 24.26 12.31
CA ARG A 370 -2.40 23.40 11.43
C ARG A 370 -2.90 21.95 11.48
N THR A 371 -3.21 21.38 10.33
CA THR A 371 -3.64 19.98 10.20
C THR A 371 -2.45 19.02 10.13
N SER A 372 -2.72 17.72 10.16
CA SER A 372 -1.75 16.66 9.94
C SER A 372 -1.31 16.54 8.47
N GLU A 373 -1.90 17.29 7.53
CA GLU A 373 -1.41 17.51 6.15
C GLU A 373 -0.57 18.81 6.05
N ASP A 374 -0.17 19.38 7.18
CA ASP A 374 0.65 20.62 7.30
C ASP A 374 0.03 21.92 6.75
N GLU A 375 -1.09 21.86 6.03
CA GLU A 375 -1.95 23.01 5.70
C GLU A 375 -2.88 23.40 6.86
N SER A 376 -3.32 24.66 6.90
CA SER A 376 -4.23 25.17 7.93
C SER A 376 -5.71 24.94 7.59
N VAL A 377 -6.53 24.72 8.62
CA VAL A 377 -7.99 24.97 8.59
C VAL A 377 -8.32 26.26 9.34
N ASN A 378 -9.27 27.03 8.82
CA ASN A 378 -9.74 28.28 9.42
C ASN A 378 -10.93 28.01 10.35
N ILE A 379 -10.75 28.24 11.65
CA ILE A 379 -11.81 28.12 12.66
C ILE A 379 -12.57 29.44 12.76
N LYS A 380 -13.90 29.34 12.71
CA LYS A 380 -14.84 30.46 12.89
C LYS A 380 -15.72 30.14 14.10
N VAL A 381 -15.81 31.07 15.05
CA VAL A 381 -16.61 30.92 16.27
C VAL A 381 -17.64 32.04 16.31
N ASP A 382 -18.92 31.67 16.29
CA ASP A 382 -20.05 32.57 16.53
C ASP A 382 -20.54 32.37 17.97
N SER A 383 -20.06 33.24 18.86
CA SER A 383 -20.42 33.22 20.29
C SER A 383 -21.85 33.69 20.57
N ALA A 384 -22.56 34.29 19.60
CA ALA A 384 -23.95 34.72 19.77
C ALA A 384 -24.93 33.57 19.51
N ASN A 385 -24.63 32.72 18.51
CA ASN A 385 -25.39 31.52 18.19
C ASN A 385 -24.79 30.23 18.79
N ASN A 386 -23.69 30.34 19.55
CA ASN A 386 -22.92 29.22 20.12
C ASN A 386 -22.53 28.15 19.06
N GLN A 387 -22.13 28.63 17.87
CA GLN A 387 -21.86 27.81 16.69
C GLN A 387 -20.37 27.89 16.30
N ILE A 388 -19.78 26.74 15.94
CA ILE A 388 -18.41 26.66 15.40
C ILE A 388 -18.46 26.17 13.95
N ALA A 389 -17.58 26.70 13.11
CA ALA A 389 -17.33 26.20 11.76
C ALA A 389 -15.83 26.09 11.47
N VAL A 390 -15.49 25.19 10.54
CA VAL A 390 -14.14 24.84 10.09
C VAL A 390 -14.12 25.01 8.58
N ASN A 391 -13.34 25.96 8.08
CA ASN A 391 -13.47 26.55 6.75
C ASN A 391 -14.92 27.03 6.52
N ASN A 392 -15.76 26.24 5.84
CA ASN A 392 -17.20 26.50 5.68
C ASN A 392 -18.09 25.44 6.37
N ALA A 393 -17.53 24.27 6.70
CA ALA A 393 -18.23 23.17 7.34
C ALA A 393 -18.61 23.54 8.78
N ARG A 394 -19.88 23.38 9.15
CA ARG A 394 -20.39 23.63 10.50
C ARG A 394 -20.15 22.40 11.37
N VAL A 395 -19.71 22.63 12.61
CA VAL A 395 -19.71 21.58 13.63
C VAL A 395 -21.16 21.35 14.08
N ILE A 396 -21.69 20.16 13.81
CA ILE A 396 -23.08 19.76 14.14
C ILE A 396 -23.16 18.95 15.44
N GLN A 397 -22.07 18.30 15.85
CA GLN A 397 -21.95 17.69 17.18
C GLN A 397 -20.50 17.86 17.68
N PRO A 398 -20.22 18.85 18.54
CA PRO A 398 -18.90 19.04 19.13
C PRO A 398 -18.63 18.03 20.26
N ASN A 399 -17.36 17.91 20.65
CA ASN A 399 -16.92 17.26 21.90
C ASN A 399 -17.30 15.77 22.04
N VAL A 400 -17.29 15.01 20.94
CA VAL A 400 -17.36 13.54 21.04
C VAL A 400 -16.00 13.05 21.56
N GLN A 401 -15.92 12.81 22.87
CA GLN A 401 -14.68 12.51 23.58
C GLN A 401 -14.16 11.12 23.23
N ALA A 402 -12.86 11.03 22.94
CA ALA A 402 -12.17 9.79 22.64
C ALA A 402 -10.97 9.55 23.60
N SER A 403 -10.57 8.29 23.80
CA SER A 403 -9.43 7.94 24.66
C SER A 403 -8.09 8.45 24.12
N ASN A 404 -8.00 8.72 22.82
CA ASN A 404 -6.84 9.33 22.17
C ASN A 404 -7.11 10.71 21.52
N GLY A 405 -8.22 11.39 21.87
CA GLY A 405 -8.50 12.72 21.33
C GLY A 405 -9.94 13.22 21.42
N VAL A 406 -10.34 14.10 20.50
CA VAL A 406 -11.70 14.64 20.38
C VAL A 406 -12.18 14.54 18.93
N ILE A 407 -13.42 14.10 18.74
CA ILE A 407 -14.13 14.20 17.47
C ILE A 407 -15.10 15.40 17.52
N HIS A 408 -15.08 16.21 16.47
CA HIS A 408 -16.10 17.22 16.18
C HIS A 408 -16.78 16.85 14.87
N VAL A 409 -18.06 16.52 14.93
CA VAL A 409 -18.82 16.07 13.75
C VAL A 409 -19.17 17.26 12.88
N ILE A 410 -18.92 17.17 11.57
CA ILE A 410 -19.17 18.25 10.60
C ILE A 410 -20.13 17.84 9.46
N ASN A 411 -20.81 18.82 8.86
CA ASN A 411 -21.82 18.59 7.81
C ASN A 411 -21.30 18.59 6.37
N GLU A 412 -20.02 18.88 6.15
CA GLU A 412 -19.35 19.02 4.84
C GLU A 412 -17.96 18.36 4.92
N VAL A 413 -17.43 17.88 3.79
CA VAL A 413 -16.06 17.33 3.72
C VAL A 413 -15.06 18.47 3.52
N LEU A 414 -14.02 18.53 4.36
CA LEU A 414 -12.94 19.50 4.24
C LEU A 414 -12.02 19.13 3.07
N ILE A 415 -12.06 19.94 2.02
CA ILE A 415 -11.13 19.85 0.89
C ILE A 415 -9.95 20.82 1.16
N PRO A 416 -8.69 20.35 1.12
CA PRO A 416 -7.51 21.22 1.11
C PRO A 416 -7.61 22.29 0.00
N PRO A 417 -7.25 23.55 0.24
CA PRO A 417 -7.30 24.61 -0.77
C PRO A 417 -6.37 24.36 -1.98
N ASN A 418 -5.43 23.41 -1.87
CA ASN A 418 -4.57 22.97 -2.97
C ASN A 418 -5.14 21.79 -3.82
N LEU A 419 -6.38 21.32 -3.55
CA LEU A 419 -7.00 20.19 -4.26
C LEU A 419 -8.29 20.58 -5.01
N ASN A 420 -8.23 20.55 -6.34
CA ASN A 420 -9.38 20.75 -7.23
C ASN A 420 -10.15 19.43 -7.48
N VAL A 421 -11.04 19.04 -6.55
CA VAL A 421 -11.78 17.76 -6.58
C VAL A 421 -12.94 17.72 -7.60
N SER A 422 -13.07 18.75 -8.45
CA SER A 422 -14.21 18.97 -9.36
C SER A 422 -14.01 18.50 -10.81
N GLN A 423 -12.90 17.85 -11.15
CA GLN A 423 -12.60 17.43 -12.52
C GLN A 423 -12.95 15.96 -12.77
N GLN A 424 -14.12 15.73 -13.36
CA GLN A 424 -14.52 14.45 -13.94
C GLN A 424 -13.66 14.13 -15.18
N PRO A 425 -12.99 12.97 -15.27
CA PRO A 425 -12.28 12.57 -16.47
C PRO A 425 -13.28 12.20 -17.57
N GLY A 426 -13.51 13.16 -18.47
CA GLY A 426 -14.40 13.02 -19.62
C GLY A 426 -13.63 13.11 -20.92
N ASP A 427 -12.76 12.14 -21.21
CA ASP A 427 -12.60 11.58 -22.56
C ASP A 427 -11.84 10.25 -22.56
N ASN A 428 -12.04 9.44 -23.60
CA ASN A 428 -11.56 8.06 -23.65
C ASN A 428 -10.09 7.95 -24.08
N GLN A 429 -9.30 7.15 -23.37
CA GLN A 429 -8.33 6.27 -24.04
C GLN A 429 -8.25 4.90 -23.36
N THR A 430 -8.62 3.85 -24.10
CA THR A 430 -8.67 2.46 -23.62
C THR A 430 -7.28 1.87 -23.41
N THR A 431 -7.05 1.27 -22.24
CA THR A 431 -5.91 0.38 -21.98
C THR A 431 -5.96 -0.87 -22.86
N PRO A 432 -4.79 -1.38 -23.27
CA PRO A 432 -4.53 -2.81 -23.11
C PRO A 432 -3.48 -3.03 -21.99
N GLY A 433 -3.85 -3.74 -20.92
CA GLY A 433 -2.97 -3.98 -19.78
C GLY A 433 -1.98 -5.14 -20.01
N GLY A 434 -0.89 -5.17 -19.24
CA GLY A 434 0.09 -6.27 -19.34
C GLY A 434 1.20 -6.27 -18.28
N THR A 435 1.02 -7.09 -17.24
CA THR A 435 2.05 -7.57 -16.28
C THR A 435 2.80 -6.54 -15.41
N GLY A 436 3.31 -7.02 -14.27
CA GLY A 436 3.98 -6.19 -13.28
C GLY A 436 5.46 -5.93 -13.60
N THR A 437 5.75 -4.69 -13.99
CA THR A 437 7.07 -4.06 -13.80
C THR A 437 6.93 -2.93 -12.77
N THR A 438 8.02 -2.26 -12.38
CA THR A 438 7.88 -0.95 -11.72
C THR A 438 7.09 -0.03 -12.64
N ASN A 439 5.98 0.56 -12.20
CA ASN A 439 5.15 1.42 -13.05
C ASN A 439 5.92 2.67 -13.48
N ILE A 440 6.55 2.58 -14.65
CA ILE A 440 7.15 3.69 -15.39
C ILE A 440 6.03 4.29 -16.25
N GLU A 441 5.31 5.23 -15.67
CA GLU A 441 4.19 5.92 -16.31
C GLU A 441 4.67 7.31 -16.75
N ALA A 442 5.01 7.44 -18.03
CA ALA A 442 5.59 8.66 -18.57
C ALA A 442 4.58 9.81 -18.55
N GLY A 443 4.98 10.95 -17.99
CA GLY A 443 4.17 12.18 -17.91
C GLY A 443 3.50 12.39 -16.56
N ARG A 444 3.48 11.39 -15.67
CA ARG A 444 2.93 11.52 -14.31
C ARG A 444 3.62 12.62 -13.50
N ALA A 445 2.92 13.19 -12.53
CA ALA A 445 3.55 14.07 -11.54
C ALA A 445 4.53 13.30 -10.65
N THR A 446 5.63 13.96 -10.25
CA THR A 446 6.59 13.44 -9.26
C THR A 446 6.46 14.18 -7.94
N ARG A 447 7.20 13.74 -6.91
CA ARG A 447 7.31 14.46 -5.64
C ARG A 447 7.82 15.90 -5.79
N GLY A 448 8.55 16.20 -6.86
CA GLY A 448 8.99 17.57 -7.18
C GLY A 448 7.93 18.44 -7.88
N GLY A 449 6.74 17.90 -8.20
CA GLY A 449 5.67 18.58 -8.95
C GLY A 449 5.32 17.87 -10.26
N SER A 450 4.42 18.45 -11.05
CA SER A 450 3.95 17.93 -12.35
C SER A 450 5.07 17.70 -13.37
N SER A 451 4.71 17.08 -14.50
CA SER A 451 5.50 17.18 -15.72
C SER A 451 5.29 18.56 -16.35
N TYR A 452 6.20 18.99 -17.22
CA TYR A 452 6.06 20.25 -17.96
C TYR A 452 6.84 20.24 -19.27
N ILE A 453 6.44 21.13 -20.18
CA ILE A 453 7.22 21.56 -21.33
C ILE A 453 7.31 23.09 -21.32
N GLY A 454 8.47 23.65 -21.63
CA GLY A 454 8.76 25.06 -21.38
C GLY A 454 9.86 25.64 -22.25
N VAL A 455 10.10 26.93 -22.04
CA VAL A 455 11.19 27.69 -22.67
C VAL A 455 12.08 28.30 -21.60
N ALA A 456 13.37 28.38 -21.88
CA ALA A 456 14.40 28.92 -21.01
C ALA A 456 15.38 29.79 -21.79
N GLY A 457 16.03 30.74 -21.09
CA GLY A 457 17.31 31.29 -21.53
C GLY A 457 18.44 30.45 -20.95
N ASN A 458 19.47 30.17 -21.76
CA ASN A 458 20.75 29.63 -21.30
C ASN A 458 21.73 30.78 -21.04
N ILE A 459 22.47 30.70 -19.95
CA ILE A 459 23.63 31.54 -19.66
C ILE A 459 24.81 30.60 -19.48
N GLY A 460 25.61 30.45 -20.52
CA GLY A 460 26.84 29.69 -20.45
C GLY A 460 27.94 30.36 -19.62
N LEU A 461 28.84 29.54 -19.09
CA LEU A 461 29.88 29.91 -18.13
C LEU A 461 31.31 29.51 -18.56
N GLY A 462 31.44 28.78 -19.67
CA GLY A 462 32.70 28.24 -20.19
C GLY A 462 32.47 26.95 -20.98
N GLY A 463 33.41 26.62 -21.87
CA GLY A 463 33.24 25.60 -22.91
C GLY A 463 33.05 26.21 -24.30
N ASP A 464 32.87 25.37 -25.33
CA ASP A 464 32.85 25.80 -26.75
C ASP A 464 31.56 25.45 -27.52
N SER A 465 30.60 24.72 -26.95
CA SER A 465 29.28 24.42 -27.56
C SER A 465 28.19 25.46 -27.27
N ALA A 466 27.01 25.36 -27.88
CA ALA A 466 25.88 26.27 -27.56
C ALA A 466 25.41 26.26 -26.09
N LEU A 467 25.85 25.29 -25.27
CA LEU A 467 25.65 25.28 -23.82
C LEU A 467 26.54 26.29 -23.08
N SER A 468 27.71 26.65 -23.64
CA SER A 468 28.63 27.65 -23.10
C SER A 468 28.31 29.10 -23.50
N GLU A 469 27.28 29.29 -24.31
CA GLU A 469 26.85 30.60 -24.84
C GLU A 469 25.47 31.09 -24.34
N GLY A 470 25.14 32.35 -24.67
CA GLY A 470 23.89 33.02 -24.29
C GLY A 470 22.71 32.74 -25.21
N ASN A 471 22.18 31.51 -25.15
CA ASN A 471 21.21 30.97 -26.12
C ASN A 471 19.77 30.81 -25.59
N ILE A 472 18.83 30.42 -26.46
CA ILE A 472 17.46 30.04 -26.07
C ILE A 472 17.36 28.51 -26.03
N ALA A 473 16.60 27.96 -25.08
CA ALA A 473 16.39 26.53 -24.95
C ALA A 473 14.91 26.16 -24.80
N VAL A 474 14.54 24.98 -25.31
CA VAL A 474 13.31 24.28 -24.90
C VAL A 474 13.68 23.32 -23.79
N ILE A 475 12.93 23.36 -22.68
CA ILE A 475 13.11 22.49 -21.52
C ILE A 475 11.87 21.62 -21.31
N SER A 476 12.06 20.43 -20.76
CA SER A 476 10.96 19.59 -20.33
C SER A 476 11.30 18.84 -19.05
N LYS A 477 10.26 18.35 -18.39
CA LYS A 477 10.32 17.37 -17.32
C LYS A 477 9.21 16.37 -17.57
N VAL A 478 9.57 15.09 -17.66
CA VAL A 478 8.63 13.98 -17.80
C VAL A 478 8.85 13.07 -16.60
N GLY A 479 7.90 13.06 -15.68
CA GLY A 479 7.94 12.12 -14.56
C GLY A 479 7.84 10.69 -15.04
N LEU A 480 8.61 9.80 -14.40
CA LEU A 480 8.64 8.36 -14.66
C LEU A 480 8.18 7.56 -13.43
N THR A 481 8.55 8.00 -12.23
CA THR A 481 8.09 7.42 -10.96
C THR A 481 7.69 8.54 -9.97
N ASN A 482 7.41 8.21 -8.71
CA ASN A 482 7.22 9.23 -7.68
C ASN A 482 8.48 10.08 -7.39
N TYR A 483 9.67 9.66 -7.82
CA TYR A 483 10.96 10.28 -7.46
C TYR A 483 12.00 10.27 -8.60
N ILE A 484 11.66 9.76 -9.78
CA ILE A 484 12.49 9.82 -10.99
C ILE A 484 11.73 10.57 -12.08
N SER A 485 12.41 11.54 -12.70
CA SER A 485 12.02 12.18 -13.96
C SER A 485 13.14 12.03 -14.99
N VAL A 486 12.82 12.10 -16.27
CA VAL A 486 13.78 12.58 -17.28
C VAL A 486 13.53 14.05 -17.53
N ARG A 487 14.59 14.83 -17.79
CA ARG A 487 14.47 16.25 -18.15
C ARG A 487 15.12 16.57 -19.51
N PRO A 488 14.60 16.06 -20.64
CA PRO A 488 15.10 16.42 -21.96
C PRO A 488 15.06 17.94 -22.20
N SER A 489 16.12 18.50 -22.75
CA SER A 489 16.15 19.86 -23.26
C SER A 489 16.99 19.97 -24.54
N ALA A 490 16.77 21.04 -25.29
CA ALA A 490 17.57 21.41 -26.45
C ALA A 490 17.94 22.90 -26.33
N VAL A 491 19.24 23.21 -26.40
CA VAL A 491 19.79 24.56 -26.38
C VAL A 491 20.15 24.94 -27.81
N PHE A 492 19.47 25.96 -28.35
CA PHE A 492 19.60 26.40 -29.73
C PHE A 492 20.59 27.57 -29.83
N GLY A 493 21.83 27.24 -30.18
CA GLY A 493 22.81 28.16 -30.77
C GLY A 493 23.06 27.81 -32.24
N ASP A 494 24.22 28.17 -32.77
CA ASP A 494 24.62 27.79 -34.13
C ASP A 494 24.74 26.26 -34.29
N ASP A 495 25.37 25.59 -33.32
CA ASP A 495 25.37 24.13 -33.18
C ASP A 495 24.49 23.73 -31.97
N THR A 496 23.36 23.05 -32.22
CA THR A 496 22.36 22.78 -31.16
C THR A 496 22.82 21.66 -30.22
N VAL A 497 22.69 21.87 -28.91
CA VAL A 497 23.03 20.86 -27.88
C VAL A 497 21.76 20.27 -27.26
N VAL A 498 21.60 18.96 -27.37
CA VAL A 498 20.50 18.19 -26.77
C VAL A 498 20.96 17.51 -25.49
N LEU A 499 20.28 17.77 -24.38
CA LEU A 499 20.57 17.20 -23.07
C LEU A 499 19.50 16.16 -22.71
N VAL A 500 19.91 14.97 -22.29
CA VAL A 500 18.99 13.88 -21.86
C VAL A 500 19.41 13.30 -20.49
N PRO A 501 19.21 14.06 -19.39
CA PRO A 501 19.46 13.57 -18.04
C PRO A 501 18.29 12.76 -17.47
N VAL A 502 18.63 11.66 -16.77
CA VAL A 502 17.76 11.03 -15.76
C VAL A 502 18.02 11.74 -14.43
N THR A 503 16.95 12.09 -13.72
CA THR A 503 16.98 12.97 -12.54
C THR A 503 16.20 12.39 -11.38
N PHE A 504 16.74 12.54 -10.16
CA PHE A 504 16.07 12.22 -8.91
C PHE A 504 15.42 13.49 -8.33
N ASP A 505 14.11 13.44 -8.09
CA ASP A 505 13.32 14.55 -7.57
C ASP A 505 13.17 14.47 -6.05
N PHE A 506 13.60 15.52 -5.35
CA PHE A 506 13.41 15.65 -3.90
C PHE A 506 12.03 16.24 -3.56
N LEU A 507 11.60 16.06 -2.31
CA LEU A 507 10.39 16.70 -1.79
C LEU A 507 10.53 18.24 -1.76
N PRO A 508 9.45 19.01 -1.97
CA PRO A 508 9.50 20.46 -1.98
C PRO A 508 9.89 21.01 -0.60
N ARG A 509 10.67 22.07 -0.58
CA ARG A 509 11.11 22.79 0.62
C ARG A 509 10.61 24.22 0.54
N SER A 510 9.91 24.67 1.57
CA SER A 510 9.46 26.07 1.67
C SER A 510 10.64 26.96 2.04
N VAL A 511 11.16 27.72 1.07
CA VAL A 511 12.22 28.71 1.31
C VAL A 511 11.62 30.10 1.54
N ASN A 512 12.30 30.94 2.32
CA ASN A 512 11.90 32.32 2.59
C ASN A 512 13.08 33.26 2.30
N PRO A 513 13.29 33.68 1.04
CA PRO A 513 14.48 34.43 0.63
C PRO A 513 14.46 35.91 1.02
N THR A 514 13.27 36.47 1.30
CA THR A 514 13.07 37.91 1.57
C THR A 514 12.40 38.21 2.91
N GLY A 515 12.07 37.19 3.70
CA GLY A 515 11.39 37.31 5.00
C GLY A 515 9.86 37.25 4.90
N GLU A 516 9.26 37.80 3.84
CA GLU A 516 7.82 38.08 3.77
C GLU A 516 6.97 37.02 3.04
N GLN A 517 7.57 36.21 2.15
CA GLN A 517 6.85 35.20 1.38
C GLN A 517 7.60 33.86 1.31
N ARG A 518 6.85 32.76 1.47
CA ARG A 518 7.37 31.39 1.37
C ARG A 518 7.00 30.79 0.03
N PHE A 519 7.99 30.29 -0.70
CA PHE A 519 7.78 29.61 -1.99
C PHE A 519 8.17 28.13 -1.86
N PRO A 520 7.36 27.19 -2.39
CA PRO A 520 7.74 25.78 -2.47
C PRO A 520 8.79 25.62 -3.57
N VAL A 521 9.95 25.07 -3.21
CA VAL A 521 11.07 24.84 -4.14
C VAL A 521 11.42 23.36 -4.10
N SER A 522 11.37 22.69 -5.25
CA SER A 522 11.63 21.27 -5.44
C SER A 522 13.03 21.05 -6.02
N PRO A 523 14.04 20.63 -5.23
CA PRO A 523 15.37 20.35 -5.75
C PRO A 523 15.38 19.06 -6.58
N PHE A 524 16.31 18.97 -7.53
CA PHE A 524 16.64 17.73 -8.23
C PHE A 524 18.14 17.66 -8.55
N VAL A 525 18.64 16.44 -8.74
CA VAL A 525 19.99 16.17 -9.29
C VAL A 525 19.90 15.01 -10.28
N GLY A 526 20.82 14.93 -11.23
CA GLY A 526 20.80 13.86 -12.23
C GLY A 526 22.06 13.74 -13.06
N ALA A 527 22.05 12.74 -13.93
CA ALA A 527 23.09 12.47 -14.90
C ALA A 527 22.50 11.87 -16.19
N GLY A 528 23.24 11.95 -17.29
CA GLY A 528 22.83 11.36 -18.57
C GLY A 528 23.84 11.66 -19.66
N VAL A 529 23.34 12.02 -20.83
CA VAL A 529 24.15 12.42 -21.99
C VAL A 529 23.86 13.85 -22.45
N ALA A 530 24.88 14.50 -22.99
CA ALA A 530 24.77 15.66 -23.86
C ALA A 530 25.12 15.20 -25.29
N ILE A 531 24.44 15.75 -26.29
CA ILE A 531 24.65 15.45 -27.71
C ILE A 531 24.73 16.77 -28.44
N GLU A 532 25.86 17.08 -29.05
CA GLU A 532 26.00 18.24 -29.93
C GLU A 532 25.67 17.86 -31.36
N THR A 533 24.82 18.64 -32.04
CA THR A 533 24.35 18.33 -33.40
C THR A 533 25.14 19.08 -34.48
N SER A 534 26.44 19.28 -34.25
CA SER A 534 27.34 19.95 -35.18
C SER A 534 27.71 19.06 -36.38
N ASN A 535 28.56 19.58 -37.27
CA ASN A 535 29.10 18.80 -38.40
C ASN A 535 30.00 17.64 -37.94
N ASP A 536 30.63 17.77 -36.76
CA ASP A 536 31.47 16.76 -36.10
C ASP A 536 30.82 16.37 -34.75
N ALA A 537 29.58 15.86 -34.82
CA ALA A 537 28.70 15.62 -33.68
C ALA A 537 29.29 14.73 -32.57
N ASP A 538 29.46 15.29 -31.37
CA ASP A 538 29.99 14.61 -30.17
C ASP A 538 28.88 14.24 -29.15
N VAL A 539 29.17 13.24 -28.30
CA VAL A 539 28.25 12.69 -27.29
C VAL A 539 28.96 12.55 -25.93
N GLY A 540 28.77 13.56 -25.10
CA GLY A 540 29.40 13.69 -23.80
C GLY A 540 28.59 13.14 -22.63
N LEU A 541 29.25 12.90 -21.50
CA LEU A 541 28.55 12.67 -20.22
C LEU A 541 27.93 13.98 -19.73
N LEU A 542 26.74 13.92 -19.13
CA LEU A 542 26.07 15.08 -18.55
C LEU A 542 25.88 14.90 -17.05
N LEU A 543 26.22 15.93 -16.27
CA LEU A 543 25.76 16.13 -14.89
C LEU A 543 24.81 17.31 -14.84
N THR A 544 23.70 17.17 -14.11
CA THR A 544 22.68 18.22 -13.95
C THR A 544 22.21 18.35 -12.51
N GLY A 545 21.83 19.56 -12.12
CA GLY A 545 21.21 19.83 -10.82
C GLY A 545 20.48 21.16 -10.82
N GLY A 546 19.34 21.23 -10.13
CA GLY A 546 18.49 22.40 -10.23
C GLY A 546 17.33 22.41 -9.24
N VAL A 547 16.44 23.36 -9.48
CA VAL A 547 15.23 23.60 -8.70
C VAL A 547 14.04 23.92 -9.60
N ASP A 548 12.90 23.32 -9.28
CA ASP A 548 11.59 23.67 -9.83
C ASP A 548 10.81 24.47 -8.78
N VAL A 549 10.11 25.54 -9.19
CA VAL A 549 9.32 26.42 -8.33
C VAL A 549 7.92 26.57 -8.92
N PRO A 550 6.92 25.81 -8.45
CA PRO A 550 5.56 25.86 -8.97
C PRO A 550 4.91 27.24 -8.79
N LEU A 551 4.40 27.82 -9.87
CA LEU A 551 3.61 29.06 -9.91
C LEU A 551 2.11 28.73 -10.02
N GLY A 552 1.64 27.94 -9.05
CA GLY A 552 0.31 27.32 -9.10
C GLY A 552 0.20 26.22 -10.17
N ASP A 553 -1.03 25.76 -10.41
CA ASP A 553 -1.31 24.50 -11.10
C ASP A 553 -0.76 24.40 -12.54
N ARG A 554 -0.65 25.54 -13.24
CA ARG A 554 -0.39 25.57 -14.70
C ARG A 554 1.04 25.90 -15.10
N PHE A 555 1.86 26.44 -14.20
CA PHE A 555 3.20 26.92 -14.54
C PHE A 555 4.23 26.53 -13.48
N THR A 556 5.47 26.32 -13.91
CA THR A 556 6.62 26.04 -13.03
C THR A 556 7.81 26.85 -13.52
N LEU A 557 8.45 27.65 -12.65
CA LEU A 557 9.77 28.18 -12.95
C LEU A 557 10.81 27.09 -12.75
N ASN A 558 11.80 27.03 -13.64
CA ASN A 558 12.93 26.11 -13.53
C ASN A 558 14.24 26.91 -13.52
N GLY A 559 15.18 26.49 -12.66
CA GLY A 559 16.57 26.95 -12.66
C GLY A 559 17.50 25.75 -12.57
N THR A 560 18.32 25.53 -13.60
CA THR A 560 19.12 24.31 -13.76
C THR A 560 20.56 24.63 -14.12
N VAL A 561 21.51 23.99 -13.44
CA VAL A 561 22.94 23.95 -13.81
C VAL A 561 23.20 22.66 -14.57
N ASN A 562 23.88 22.75 -15.71
CA ASN A 562 24.32 21.60 -16.50
C ASN A 562 25.83 21.69 -16.75
N ALA A 563 26.52 20.56 -16.63
CA ALA A 563 27.92 20.39 -17.01
C ALA A 563 28.01 19.19 -17.96
N ALA A 564 28.27 19.46 -19.23
CA ALA A 564 28.52 18.46 -20.26
C ALA A 564 30.02 18.20 -20.37
N PHE A 565 30.42 16.95 -20.53
CA PHE A 565 31.79 16.50 -20.76
C PHE A 565 31.86 15.92 -22.17
N LEU A 566 31.84 16.85 -23.14
CA LEU A 566 32.13 16.63 -24.56
C LEU A 566 33.68 16.64 -24.73
N ASP A 567 34.18 16.96 -25.93
CA ASP A 567 35.60 17.28 -26.18
C ASP A 567 36.18 18.30 -25.14
N GLN A 568 35.33 19.20 -24.63
CA GLN A 568 35.61 20.03 -23.45
C GLN A 568 34.48 19.97 -22.41
N THR A 569 34.70 20.59 -21.25
CA THR A 569 33.70 20.67 -20.17
C THR A 569 32.87 21.94 -20.31
N ASP A 570 31.71 21.83 -20.95
CA ASP A 570 30.81 22.95 -21.19
C ASP A 570 29.82 23.11 -20.04
N VAL A 571 29.61 24.34 -19.57
CA VAL A 571 28.77 24.63 -18.40
C VAL A 571 27.73 25.69 -18.73
N GLY A 572 26.45 25.37 -18.53
CA GLY A 572 25.32 26.24 -18.83
C GLY A 572 24.29 26.33 -17.71
N LEU A 573 23.78 27.54 -17.46
CA LEU A 573 22.69 27.83 -16.55
C LEU A 573 21.40 28.06 -17.34
N LEU A 574 20.42 27.16 -17.23
CA LEU A 574 19.09 27.36 -17.83
C LEU A 574 18.13 27.95 -16.80
N PHE A 575 17.48 29.06 -17.16
CA PHE A 575 16.40 29.67 -16.39
C PHE A 575 15.16 29.83 -17.28
N GLY A 576 14.03 29.25 -16.87
CA GLY A 576 12.85 29.18 -17.74
C GLY A 576 11.52 28.98 -17.04
N VAL A 577 10.47 28.87 -17.85
CA VAL A 577 9.10 28.59 -17.41
C VAL A 577 8.52 27.41 -18.19
N GLY A 578 8.10 26.38 -17.47
CA GLY A 578 7.31 25.26 -17.96
C GLY A 578 5.82 25.53 -17.85
N TYR A 579 5.06 25.09 -18.85
CA TYR A 579 3.62 24.84 -18.75
C TYR A 579 3.39 23.40 -18.28
N ASN A 580 2.63 23.23 -17.21
CA ASN A 580 2.43 21.93 -16.55
C ASN A 580 1.43 21.07 -17.32
N PHE A 581 1.65 19.75 -17.32
CA PHE A 581 0.73 18.72 -17.79
C PHE A 581 0.77 17.47 -16.90
#